data_AF-A0A1C4HVC5-F1
#
_entry.id   AF-A0A1C4HVC5-F1
#
_cell.length_a   1.000
_cell.length_b   1.000
_cell.length_c   1.000
_cell.angle_alpha   90.00
_cell.angle_beta   90.00
_cell.angle_gamma   90.00
#
_symmetry.space_group_name_H-M   'P 1'
#
loop_
_entity.id
_entity.type
_entity.pdbx_description
1 polymer ?
#
loop_
_entity_poly.entity_id
_entity_poly.type
_entity_poly.pdbx_seq_one_letter_code
_entity_poly.pdbx_strand_id
1 'polypeptide(L)'
;MPDAEQLYAVLSVGGGVEVVALSVLEQRCAAGRQGIILAGADDLPEELFEPLRQSVHDGAAQTEGTGVWAPEVNDPCDATFGSSLSAAEGERLLVRLCEGRADTSRALRTLALARSAADLRDLEASGYDERGPRSSVPWPVWDGLLAMEQLRLGPFAPVSDDRWSSGSGLPVGVLASVQAYTSDAAGRFEGRAHSPGCAHRRPEPGVGRYDEMVTIEELMGNQGFDPCSKCGGYAVRRLTDAQVAYYRAAHRLHAVARLVGSLPRRRTLSSEDVTRALHELDDLNACTDAAWFPAREQAHQWRRRAGDLGRELQKLNADAPGT
;
A
#
# COMPACT_ATOMS: atom_id res chain seq x y z
N MET A 1 -15.91 -24.13 -0.81
CA MET A 1 -16.18 -22.82 -1.44
C MET A 1 -16.68 -23.09 -2.85
N PRO A 2 -17.63 -22.31 -3.41
CA PRO A 2 -17.91 -22.39 -4.83
C PRO A 2 -16.60 -22.14 -5.60
N ASP A 3 -16.47 -22.82 -6.74
CA ASP A 3 -15.27 -22.79 -7.55
C ASP A 3 -15.11 -21.39 -8.17
N ALA A 4 -14.14 -20.61 -7.69
CA ALA A 4 -13.92 -19.24 -8.15
C ALA A 4 -13.56 -19.25 -9.64
N GLU A 5 -14.10 -18.32 -10.42
CA GLU A 5 -13.81 -18.28 -11.84
C GLU A 5 -12.33 -18.00 -12.11
N GLN A 6 -11.73 -18.69 -13.09
CA GLN A 6 -10.32 -18.49 -13.45
C GLN A 6 -10.11 -17.12 -14.11
N LEU A 7 -9.03 -16.44 -13.71
CA LEU A 7 -8.56 -15.21 -14.34
C LEU A 7 -7.63 -15.51 -15.54
N TYR A 8 -7.71 -14.65 -16.54
CA TYR A 8 -6.91 -14.72 -17.76
C TYR A 8 -6.26 -13.38 -18.08
N ALA A 9 -4.98 -13.42 -18.45
CA ALA A 9 -4.30 -12.34 -19.14
C ALA A 9 -4.67 -12.40 -20.63
N VAL A 10 -5.23 -11.31 -21.16
CA VAL A 10 -5.77 -11.22 -22.52
C VAL A 10 -5.13 -10.04 -23.24
N LEU A 11 -4.67 -10.25 -24.48
CA LEU A 11 -4.30 -9.17 -25.39
C LEU A 11 -5.51 -8.80 -26.24
N SER A 12 -6.12 -7.66 -25.95
CA SER A 12 -7.22 -7.07 -26.73
C SER A 12 -6.68 -6.17 -27.85
N VAL A 13 -7.18 -6.35 -29.07
CA VAL A 13 -6.70 -5.64 -30.29
C VAL A 13 -6.76 -4.10 -30.14
N GLY A 14 -7.74 -3.58 -29.39
CA GLY A 14 -7.89 -2.14 -29.14
C GLY A 14 -7.55 -1.67 -27.71
N GLY A 15 -7.17 -2.58 -26.81
CA GLY A 15 -7.07 -2.30 -25.37
C GLY A 15 -5.73 -2.66 -24.73
N GLY A 16 -4.83 -3.34 -25.44
CA GLY A 16 -3.60 -3.85 -24.88
C GLY A 16 -3.82 -5.06 -23.98
N VAL A 17 -2.91 -5.29 -23.03
CA VAL A 17 -2.97 -6.41 -22.09
C VAL A 17 -3.90 -6.05 -20.93
N GLU A 18 -4.85 -6.94 -20.63
CA GLU A 18 -5.78 -6.82 -19.51
C GLU A 18 -5.90 -8.15 -18.76
N VAL A 19 -6.39 -8.10 -17.51
CA VAL A 19 -6.68 -9.29 -16.71
C VAL A 19 -8.17 -9.31 -16.42
N VAL A 20 -8.85 -10.38 -16.84
CA VAL A 20 -10.30 -10.52 -16.73
C VAL A 20 -10.69 -11.95 -16.41
N ALA A 21 -11.88 -12.13 -15.82
CA ALA A 21 -12.50 -13.43 -15.67
C ALA A 21 -13.02 -13.98 -17.01
N LEU A 22 -13.14 -15.30 -17.16
CA LEU A 22 -13.55 -15.94 -18.42
C LEU A 22 -14.94 -15.46 -18.89
N SER A 23 -15.91 -15.38 -17.99
CA SER A 23 -17.28 -14.94 -18.25
C SER A 23 -17.32 -13.52 -18.80
N VAL A 24 -16.46 -12.64 -18.28
CA VAL A 24 -16.31 -11.26 -18.78
C VAL A 24 -15.71 -11.27 -20.19
N LEU A 25 -14.74 -12.14 -20.46
CA LEU A 25 -14.18 -12.31 -21.80
C LEU A 25 -15.23 -12.84 -22.78
N GLU A 26 -16.01 -13.86 -22.41
CA GLU A 26 -17.09 -14.43 -23.22
C GLU A 26 -18.15 -13.37 -23.57
N GLN A 27 -18.60 -12.59 -22.59
CA GLN A 27 -19.54 -11.48 -22.79
C GLN A 27 -18.98 -10.44 -23.77
N ARG A 28 -17.70 -10.06 -23.61
CA ARG A 28 -17.04 -9.09 -24.47
C ARG A 28 -16.87 -9.61 -25.90
N CYS A 29 -16.51 -10.89 -26.06
CA CYS A 29 -16.43 -11.55 -27.36
C CYS A 29 -17.80 -11.62 -28.05
N ALA A 30 -18.87 -11.93 -27.30
CA ALA A 30 -20.24 -11.90 -27.81
C ALA A 30 -20.67 -10.49 -28.25
N ALA A 31 -20.16 -9.45 -27.60
CA ALA A 31 -20.33 -8.05 -28.00
C ALA A 31 -19.40 -7.59 -29.15
N GLY A 32 -18.65 -8.52 -29.77
CA GLY A 32 -17.79 -8.25 -30.93
C GLY A 32 -16.36 -7.82 -30.59
N ARG A 33 -15.96 -7.85 -29.32
CA ARG A 33 -14.55 -7.60 -28.94
C ARG A 33 -13.67 -8.75 -29.40
N GLN A 34 -12.49 -8.41 -29.91
CA GLN A 34 -11.49 -9.38 -30.35
C GLN A 34 -10.28 -9.33 -29.42
N GLY A 35 -9.80 -10.49 -29.00
CA GLY A 35 -8.62 -10.64 -28.17
C GLY A 35 -8.09 -12.07 -28.16
N ILE A 36 -6.87 -12.24 -27.66
CA ILE A 36 -6.19 -13.53 -27.54
C ILE A 36 -5.85 -13.76 -26.07
N ILE A 37 -6.16 -14.94 -25.55
CA ILE A 37 -5.71 -15.37 -24.22
C ILE A 37 -4.20 -15.63 -24.29
N LEU A 38 -3.44 -14.93 -23.45
CA LEU A 38 -2.00 -15.12 -23.32
C LEU A 38 -1.67 -16.24 -22.32
N ALA A 39 -2.35 -16.20 -21.16
CA ALA A 39 -2.23 -17.19 -20.09
C ALA A 39 -3.41 -17.07 -19.13
N GLY A 40 -3.87 -18.20 -18.59
CA GLY A 40 -4.73 -18.27 -17.42
C GLY A 40 -3.93 -18.44 -16.13
N ALA A 41 -4.59 -18.27 -14.98
CA ALA A 41 -3.94 -18.46 -13.68
C ALA A 41 -3.32 -19.86 -13.56
N ASP A 42 -4.02 -20.89 -14.03
CA ASP A 42 -3.56 -22.28 -13.96
C ASP A 42 -2.41 -22.62 -14.92
N ASP A 43 -2.07 -21.74 -15.86
CA ASP A 43 -0.89 -21.90 -16.73
C ASP A 43 0.42 -21.53 -15.99
N LEU A 44 0.33 -20.89 -14.81
CA LEU A 44 1.49 -20.52 -14.01
C LEU A 44 2.03 -21.74 -13.23
N PRO A 45 3.31 -22.13 -13.43
CA PRO A 45 3.89 -23.29 -12.75
C PRO A 45 3.86 -23.14 -11.22
N GLU A 46 3.60 -24.24 -10.52
CA GLU A 46 3.54 -24.23 -9.05
C GLU A 46 4.89 -23.90 -8.41
N GLU A 47 5.95 -24.34 -9.07
CA GLU A 47 7.34 -24.24 -8.64
C GLU A 47 7.78 -22.79 -8.42
N LEU A 48 7.12 -21.83 -9.08
CA LEU A 48 7.34 -20.39 -8.88
C LEU A 48 6.98 -19.93 -7.46
N PHE A 49 6.08 -20.65 -6.79
CA PHE A 49 5.50 -20.27 -5.50
C PHE A 49 6.03 -21.11 -4.33
N GLU A 50 6.77 -22.19 -4.59
CA GLU A 50 7.34 -23.05 -3.55
C GLU A 50 8.21 -22.30 -2.54
N PRO A 51 9.15 -21.42 -2.96
CA PRO A 51 10.02 -20.73 -2.01
C PRO A 51 9.25 -19.84 -1.04
N LEU A 52 8.17 -19.21 -1.52
CA LEU A 52 7.30 -18.38 -0.70
C LEU A 52 6.55 -19.23 0.34
N ARG A 53 5.99 -20.37 -0.07
CA ARG A 53 5.28 -21.28 0.86
C ARG A 53 6.21 -21.78 1.95
N GLN A 54 7.42 -22.19 1.57
CA GLN A 54 8.42 -22.67 2.51
C GLN A 54 8.84 -21.58 3.50
N SER A 55 9.11 -20.36 3.00
CA SER A 55 9.46 -19.22 3.86
C SER A 55 8.38 -18.89 4.90
N VAL A 56 7.10 -18.99 4.53
CA VAL A 56 5.99 -18.75 5.46
C VAL A 56 5.89 -19.86 6.50
N HIS A 57 6.02 -21.12 6.07
CA HIS A 57 5.95 -22.26 6.98
C HIS A 57 7.10 -22.26 8.00
N ASP A 58 8.33 -22.01 7.54
CA ASP A 58 9.52 -21.92 8.38
C ASP A 58 9.46 -20.75 9.37
N GLY A 59 8.81 -19.65 8.99
CA GLY A 59 8.58 -18.48 9.86
C GLY A 59 7.43 -18.66 10.85
N ALA A 60 6.37 -19.38 10.48
CA ALA A 60 5.24 -19.69 11.36
C ALA A 60 5.64 -20.61 12.51
N ALA A 61 6.56 -21.55 12.26
CA ALA A 61 7.14 -22.40 13.30
C ALA A 61 7.92 -21.61 14.39
N GLN A 62 8.31 -20.36 14.12
CA GLN A 62 9.05 -19.50 15.06
C GLN A 62 8.15 -18.52 15.83
N THR A 63 6.86 -18.43 15.49
CA THR A 63 5.92 -17.45 16.05
C THR A 63 4.65 -18.13 16.58
N GLU A 64 4.83 -19.09 17.49
CA GLU A 64 3.72 -19.66 18.27
C GLU A 64 2.97 -18.53 19.01
N GLY A 65 1.74 -18.22 18.57
CA GLY A 65 0.81 -17.36 19.30
C GLY A 65 0.58 -15.95 18.74
N THR A 66 1.17 -15.57 17.60
CA THR A 66 0.86 -14.28 16.96
C THR A 66 -0.27 -14.43 15.94
N GLY A 67 -1.21 -13.48 15.89
CA GLY A 67 -2.38 -13.54 15.00
C GLY A 67 -2.03 -13.61 13.51
N VAL A 68 -3.04 -13.81 12.66
CA VAL A 68 -2.88 -13.92 11.19
C VAL A 68 -2.25 -12.66 10.56
N TRP A 69 -2.33 -11.52 11.25
CA TRP A 69 -1.80 -10.23 10.82
C TRP A 69 -0.45 -9.96 11.46
N ALA A 70 0.52 -9.48 10.67
CA ALA A 70 1.77 -8.99 11.23
C ALA A 70 1.51 -7.82 12.20
N PRO A 71 2.25 -7.73 13.32
CA PRO A 71 2.12 -6.61 14.24
C PRO A 71 2.53 -5.30 13.55
N GLU A 72 1.80 -4.23 13.85
CA GLU A 72 2.12 -2.90 13.33
C GLU A 72 3.36 -2.34 14.01
N VAL A 73 4.35 -1.94 13.21
CA VAL A 73 5.61 -1.38 13.68
C VAL A 73 5.54 0.14 13.60
N ASN A 74 5.65 0.77 14.77
CA ASN A 74 5.46 2.21 14.91
C ASN A 74 6.74 3.03 14.71
N ASP A 75 7.90 2.43 15.00
CA ASP A 75 9.19 3.10 14.91
C ASP A 75 9.68 3.12 13.45
N PRO A 76 9.81 4.30 12.82
CA PRO A 76 10.26 4.39 11.43
C PRO A 76 11.74 4.01 11.23
N CYS A 77 12.53 3.94 12.30
CA CYS A 77 13.91 3.47 12.24
C CYS A 77 14.01 1.93 12.23
N ASP A 78 12.92 1.23 12.55
CA ASP A 78 12.89 -0.24 12.46
C ASP A 78 12.91 -0.69 10.98
N ALA A 79 13.75 -1.69 10.68
CA ALA A 79 13.91 -2.24 9.33
C ALA A 79 12.64 -2.93 8.79
N THR A 80 11.64 -3.18 9.63
CA THR A 80 10.35 -3.78 9.27
C THR A 80 9.23 -2.73 9.20
N PHE A 81 9.49 -1.45 9.49
CA PHE A 81 8.51 -0.39 9.35
C PHE A 81 7.94 -0.33 7.94
N GLY A 82 6.59 -0.28 7.85
CA GLY A 82 5.84 -0.28 6.59
C GLY A 82 5.77 -1.63 5.88
N SER A 83 6.38 -2.70 6.41
CA SER A 83 6.33 -4.02 5.78
C SER A 83 4.91 -4.59 5.68
N SER A 84 4.02 -4.24 6.62
CA SER A 84 2.60 -4.63 6.61
C SER A 84 1.84 -4.20 5.35
N LEU A 85 2.29 -3.10 4.74
CA LEU A 85 1.71 -2.49 3.52
C LEU A 85 2.24 -3.12 2.22
N SER A 86 3.29 -3.95 2.30
CA SER A 86 4.01 -4.46 1.13
C SER A 86 3.24 -5.54 0.38
N ALA A 87 3.57 -5.70 -0.90
CA ALA A 87 3.13 -6.83 -1.73
C ALA A 87 3.61 -8.17 -1.16
N ALA A 88 4.85 -8.23 -0.66
CA ALA A 88 5.39 -9.42 -0.01
C ALA A 88 4.58 -9.83 1.24
N GLU A 89 4.08 -8.86 2.02
CA GLU A 89 3.19 -9.19 3.14
C GLU A 89 1.84 -9.72 2.66
N GLY A 90 1.30 -9.20 1.55
CA GLY A 90 0.07 -9.73 0.97
C GLY A 90 0.19 -11.19 0.54
N GLU A 91 1.34 -11.56 -0.03
CA GLU A 91 1.68 -12.94 -0.35
C GLU A 91 1.71 -13.81 0.91
N ARG A 92 2.46 -13.39 1.95
CA ARG A 92 2.55 -14.14 3.20
C ARG A 92 1.21 -14.31 3.89
N LEU A 93 0.41 -13.24 3.92
CA LEU A 93 -0.93 -13.24 4.47
C LEU A 93 -1.85 -14.19 3.72
N LEU A 94 -1.83 -14.20 2.38
CA LEU A 94 -2.60 -15.14 1.58
C LEU A 94 -2.24 -16.58 1.93
N VAL A 95 -0.94 -16.90 2.02
CA VAL A 95 -0.49 -18.26 2.40
C VAL A 95 -1.02 -18.64 3.78
N ARG A 96 -0.94 -17.74 4.78
CA ARG A 96 -1.49 -17.97 6.13
C ARG A 96 -3.01 -18.17 6.12
N LEU A 97 -3.75 -17.36 5.36
CA LEU A 97 -5.21 -17.47 5.24
C LEU A 97 -5.67 -18.74 4.53
N CYS A 98 -4.83 -19.27 3.65
CA CYS A 98 -5.05 -20.52 2.93
C CYS A 98 -4.40 -21.74 3.61
N GLU A 99 -3.76 -21.59 4.77
CA GLU A 99 -3.07 -22.68 5.44
C GLU A 99 -4.04 -23.85 5.75
N GLY A 100 -3.59 -25.07 5.48
CA GLY A 100 -4.40 -26.29 5.62
C GLY A 100 -5.48 -26.46 4.54
N ARG A 101 -5.57 -25.58 3.54
CA ARG A 101 -6.49 -25.71 2.41
C ARG A 101 -5.78 -26.21 1.15
N ALA A 102 -6.48 -27.00 0.35
CA ALA A 102 -5.95 -27.55 -0.90
C ALA A 102 -5.76 -26.51 -2.02
N ASP A 103 -6.24 -25.28 -1.85
CA ASP A 103 -6.34 -24.25 -2.88
C ASP A 103 -5.29 -23.14 -2.81
N THR A 104 -4.30 -23.22 -1.90
CA THR A 104 -3.25 -22.19 -1.73
C THR A 104 -2.51 -21.87 -3.03
N SER A 105 -2.12 -22.89 -3.80
CA SER A 105 -1.41 -22.71 -5.08
C SER A 105 -2.26 -21.94 -6.09
N ARG A 106 -3.56 -22.26 -6.18
CA ARG A 106 -4.50 -21.54 -7.05
C ARG A 106 -4.71 -20.10 -6.60
N ALA A 107 -4.80 -19.86 -5.29
CA ALA A 107 -4.94 -18.51 -4.75
C ALA A 107 -3.69 -17.66 -5.07
N LEU A 108 -2.48 -18.21 -4.96
CA LEU A 108 -1.23 -17.53 -5.33
C LEU A 108 -1.15 -17.22 -6.83
N ARG A 109 -1.53 -18.17 -7.69
CA ARG A 109 -1.61 -17.95 -9.14
C ARG A 109 -2.62 -16.86 -9.51
N THR A 110 -3.79 -16.89 -8.86
CA THR A 110 -4.83 -15.87 -9.02
C THR A 110 -4.32 -14.50 -8.58
N LEU A 111 -3.64 -14.43 -7.44
CA LEU A 111 -3.00 -13.21 -6.94
C LEU A 111 -1.96 -12.66 -7.94
N ALA A 112 -1.12 -13.52 -8.50
CA ALA A 112 -0.09 -13.13 -9.47
C ALA A 112 -0.71 -12.47 -10.72
N LEU A 113 -1.78 -13.04 -11.27
CA LEU A 113 -2.50 -12.40 -12.38
C LEU A 113 -3.24 -11.14 -11.95
N ALA A 114 -4.01 -11.19 -10.87
CA ALA A 114 -4.81 -10.05 -10.38
C ALA A 114 -3.95 -8.81 -10.10
N ARG A 115 -2.70 -9.00 -9.64
CA ARG A 115 -1.72 -7.92 -9.44
C ARG A 115 -1.28 -7.22 -10.72
N SER A 116 -1.57 -7.76 -11.89
CA SER A 116 -1.29 -7.12 -13.18
C SER A 116 -2.48 -6.32 -13.70
N ALA A 117 -3.65 -6.42 -13.06
CA ALA A 117 -4.81 -5.62 -13.45
C ALA A 117 -4.52 -4.13 -13.23
N ALA A 118 -4.81 -3.30 -14.24
CA ALA A 118 -4.66 -1.86 -14.12
C ALA A 118 -5.62 -1.28 -13.08
N ASP A 119 -6.85 -1.78 -13.04
CA ASP A 119 -7.88 -1.42 -12.07
C ASP A 119 -8.46 -2.71 -11.46
N LEU A 120 -8.47 -2.80 -10.13
CA LEU A 120 -8.97 -3.99 -9.44
C LEU A 120 -10.51 -4.11 -9.53
N ARG A 121 -11.22 -3.04 -9.86
CA ARG A 121 -12.68 -3.07 -10.10
C ARG A 121 -13.04 -3.93 -11.30
N ASP A 122 -12.15 -4.04 -12.27
CA ASP A 122 -12.34 -4.87 -13.47
C ASP A 122 -12.27 -6.37 -13.17
N LEU A 123 -11.77 -6.74 -11.97
CA LEU A 123 -11.75 -8.12 -11.53
C LEU A 123 -13.10 -8.59 -11.01
N GLU A 124 -14.04 -7.70 -10.65
CA GLU A 124 -15.38 -8.10 -10.23
C GLU A 124 -16.11 -8.79 -11.41
N ALA A 125 -16.34 -10.10 -11.29
CA ALA A 125 -17.16 -10.81 -12.26
C ALA A 125 -18.63 -10.40 -12.12
N SER A 126 -19.16 -9.74 -13.15
CA SER A 126 -20.60 -9.46 -13.25
C SER A 126 -21.32 -10.71 -13.76
N GLY A 127 -21.75 -11.58 -12.84
CA GLY A 127 -22.55 -12.75 -13.24
C GLY A 127 -23.24 -13.44 -12.07
N TYR A 128 -24.58 -13.47 -12.12
CA TYR A 128 -25.34 -14.57 -11.54
C TYR A 128 -25.41 -15.66 -12.60
N ASP A 129 -24.95 -16.87 -12.30
CA ASP A 129 -25.32 -18.05 -13.08
C ASP A 129 -26.36 -18.88 -12.30
N GLU A 130 -26.79 -20.01 -12.84
CA GLU A 130 -27.74 -20.92 -12.18
C GLU A 130 -27.21 -21.49 -10.84
N ARG A 131 -25.93 -21.26 -10.50
CA ARG A 131 -25.25 -21.72 -9.29
C ARG A 131 -25.02 -20.58 -8.27
N GLY A 132 -25.45 -19.35 -8.56
CA GLY A 132 -25.38 -18.20 -7.67
C GLY A 132 -24.33 -17.16 -8.08
N PRO A 133 -23.96 -16.22 -7.18
CA PRO A 133 -22.90 -15.26 -7.46
C PRO A 133 -21.55 -15.98 -7.61
N ARG A 134 -20.89 -15.80 -8.76
CA ARG A 134 -19.50 -16.25 -8.96
C ARG A 134 -18.56 -15.11 -8.62
N SER A 135 -17.81 -15.25 -7.52
CA SER A 135 -16.61 -14.42 -7.36
C SER A 135 -15.47 -15.02 -8.19
N SER A 136 -14.89 -14.21 -9.06
CA SER A 136 -13.63 -14.47 -9.78
C SER A 136 -12.40 -14.40 -8.87
N VAL A 137 -12.51 -13.71 -7.73
CA VAL A 137 -11.38 -13.48 -6.82
C VAL A 137 -11.75 -13.96 -5.42
N PRO A 138 -11.11 -15.04 -4.91
CA PRO A 138 -11.32 -15.50 -3.55
C PRO A 138 -10.95 -14.43 -2.51
N TRP A 139 -11.64 -14.40 -1.37
CA TRP A 139 -11.38 -13.43 -0.31
C TRP A 139 -9.89 -13.32 0.11
N PRO A 140 -9.14 -14.42 0.33
CA PRO A 140 -7.71 -14.33 0.65
C PRO A 140 -6.86 -13.60 -0.39
N VAL A 141 -7.30 -13.61 -1.66
CA VAL A 141 -6.62 -12.88 -2.74
C VAL A 141 -6.84 -11.37 -2.60
N TRP A 142 -8.02 -10.93 -2.17
CA TRP A 142 -8.27 -9.51 -1.88
C TRP A 142 -7.36 -8.97 -0.78
N ASP A 143 -7.16 -9.74 0.30
CA ASP A 143 -6.22 -9.38 1.37
C ASP A 143 -4.75 -9.42 0.90
N GLY A 144 -4.45 -10.24 -0.11
CA GLY A 144 -3.16 -10.29 -0.79
C GLY A 144 -2.92 -9.16 -1.82
N LEU A 145 -3.97 -8.49 -2.27
CA LEU A 145 -3.93 -7.36 -3.22
C LEU A 145 -3.93 -6.00 -2.50
N LEU A 146 -4.68 -5.91 -1.40
CA LEU A 146 -4.94 -4.67 -0.68
C LEU A 146 -4.28 -4.67 0.70
N ALA A 147 -3.73 -3.53 1.08
CA ALA A 147 -3.45 -3.23 2.48
C ALA A 147 -4.70 -2.54 3.06
N MET A 148 -5.34 -3.22 4.01
CA MET A 148 -6.50 -2.71 4.73
C MET A 148 -6.11 -1.73 5.85
N GLU A 149 -4.83 -1.69 6.20
CA GLU A 149 -4.21 -0.65 7.04
C GLU A 149 -4.02 0.63 6.21
N GLN A 150 -4.26 1.79 6.83
CA GLN A 150 -4.12 3.08 6.16
C GLN A 150 -2.67 3.54 6.14
N LEU A 151 -2.27 4.20 5.05
CA LEU A 151 -1.02 4.94 5.03
C LEU A 151 -1.04 6.05 6.08
N ARG A 152 0.06 6.18 6.82
CA ARG A 152 0.24 7.29 7.76
C ARG A 152 0.72 8.51 6.99
N LEU A 153 -0.21 9.32 6.49
CA LEU A 153 0.09 10.42 5.57
C LEU A 153 0.70 11.68 6.23
N GLY A 154 0.92 11.66 7.55
CA GLY A 154 1.48 12.77 8.33
C GLY A 154 2.75 13.42 7.76
N PRO A 155 3.76 12.67 7.28
CA PRO A 155 4.97 13.25 6.67
C PRO A 155 4.69 14.17 5.48
N PHE A 156 3.63 13.88 4.73
CA PHE A 156 3.29 14.54 3.47
C PHE A 156 2.29 15.69 3.65
N ALA A 157 1.59 15.73 4.78
CA ALA A 157 0.69 16.84 5.09
C ALA A 157 1.48 18.17 5.12
N PRO A 158 0.86 19.31 4.73
CA PRO A 158 1.50 20.60 4.77
C PRO A 158 2.06 20.94 6.15
N VAL A 159 3.13 21.74 6.17
CA VAL A 159 3.64 22.33 7.41
C VAL A 159 2.60 23.34 7.90
N SER A 160 2.05 23.13 9.09
CA SER A 160 1.12 24.05 9.75
C SER A 160 1.80 24.78 10.91
N ASP A 161 1.26 25.94 11.29
CA ASP A 161 1.73 26.71 12.45
C ASP A 161 1.44 25.98 13.78
N ASP A 162 0.48 25.05 13.78
CA ASP A 162 0.22 24.12 14.87
C ASP A 162 1.28 23.01 14.89
N ARG A 163 2.44 23.35 15.43
CA ARG A 163 3.68 22.53 15.51
C ARG A 163 3.55 21.16 16.19
N TRP A 164 2.35 20.77 16.66
CA TRP A 164 2.07 19.50 17.34
C TRP A 164 1.42 18.44 16.43
N SER A 165 0.66 18.89 15.43
CA SER A 165 0.00 18.07 14.42
C SER A 165 0.51 18.35 13.00
N SER A 166 1.49 19.24 12.86
CA SER A 166 2.02 19.68 11.57
C SER A 166 2.70 18.54 10.82
N GLY A 167 2.32 18.37 9.56
CA GLY A 167 3.09 17.54 8.64
C GLY A 167 4.45 18.16 8.31
N SER A 168 5.29 17.41 7.59
CA SER A 168 6.61 17.90 7.16
C SER A 168 6.59 18.51 5.77
N GLY A 169 5.46 18.49 5.07
CA GLY A 169 5.35 18.90 3.67
C GLY A 169 6.33 18.16 2.77
N LEU A 170 6.63 16.88 3.07
CA LEU A 170 7.47 16.06 2.21
C LEU A 170 6.72 15.76 0.90
N PRO A 171 7.43 15.62 -0.24
CA PRO A 171 6.78 15.20 -1.47
C PRO A 171 6.10 13.84 -1.29
N VAL A 172 4.98 13.59 -1.97
CA VAL A 172 4.32 12.26 -1.94
C VAL A 172 5.13 11.23 -2.74
N GLY A 173 5.92 11.67 -3.72
CA GLY A 173 6.88 10.80 -4.43
C GLY A 173 6.20 9.66 -5.18
N VAL A 174 6.84 8.49 -5.20
CA VAL A 174 6.31 7.23 -5.75
C VAL A 174 5.00 6.75 -5.12
N LEU A 175 4.60 7.30 -3.98
CA LEU A 175 3.31 6.97 -3.37
C LEU A 175 2.16 7.71 -4.04
N ALA A 176 2.43 8.80 -4.77
CA ALA A 176 1.40 9.67 -5.35
C ALA A 176 0.43 8.88 -6.21
N SER A 177 0.95 8.00 -7.08
CA SER A 177 0.18 7.18 -8.00
C SER A 177 -0.31 5.85 -7.42
N VAL A 178 -0.10 5.58 -6.12
CA VAL A 178 -0.64 4.38 -5.48
C VAL A 178 -2.16 4.45 -5.51
N GLN A 179 -2.79 3.39 -6.00
CA GLN A 179 -4.25 3.31 -6.05
C GLN A 179 -4.82 3.03 -4.67
N ALA A 180 -5.84 3.81 -4.31
CA ALA A 180 -6.70 3.62 -3.17
C ALA A 180 -8.12 3.33 -3.64
N TYR A 181 -8.75 2.36 -3.00
CA TYR A 181 -10.12 1.93 -3.28
C TYR A 181 -10.99 2.28 -2.08
N THR A 182 -12.13 2.90 -2.34
CA THR A 182 -13.05 3.40 -1.32
C THR A 182 -14.49 3.42 -1.82
N SER A 183 -15.45 3.36 -0.91
CA SER A 183 -16.87 3.51 -1.26
C SER A 183 -17.25 4.94 -1.68
N ASP A 184 -16.50 5.96 -1.25
CA ASP A 184 -16.79 7.37 -1.54
C ASP A 184 -15.55 8.24 -1.29
N ALA A 185 -14.75 8.49 -2.33
CA ALA A 185 -13.56 9.34 -2.20
C ALA A 185 -13.94 10.82 -2.08
N ALA A 186 -15.11 11.21 -2.59
CA ALA A 186 -15.54 12.61 -2.70
C ALA A 186 -16.48 13.09 -1.59
N GLY A 187 -16.91 12.21 -0.68
CA GLY A 187 -17.86 12.54 0.39
C GLY A 187 -19.23 12.96 -0.15
N ARG A 188 -19.65 12.36 -1.27
CA ARG A 188 -20.88 12.74 -1.98
C ARG A 188 -22.12 12.09 -1.39
N PHE A 189 -21.98 10.98 -0.67
CA PHE A 189 -23.12 10.21 -0.17
C PHE A 189 -23.38 10.50 1.30
N GLU A 190 -24.63 10.32 1.74
CA GLU A 190 -25.01 10.40 3.15
C GLU A 190 -24.39 9.20 3.90
N GLY A 191 -23.14 9.35 4.35
CA GLY A 191 -22.39 8.30 5.01
C GLY A 191 -20.89 8.56 4.97
N ARG A 192 -20.15 7.81 5.80
CA ARG A 192 -18.69 7.85 5.78
C ARG A 192 -18.17 6.96 4.66
N ALA A 193 -17.01 7.31 4.12
CA ALA A 193 -16.25 6.45 3.24
C ALA A 193 -15.80 5.19 3.98
N HIS A 194 -15.82 4.05 3.29
CA HIS A 194 -15.44 2.73 3.82
C HIS A 194 -14.43 2.05 2.91
N SER A 195 -13.48 1.34 3.53
CA SER A 195 -12.58 0.45 2.80
C SER A 195 -13.34 -0.78 2.28
N PRO A 196 -12.86 -1.41 1.18
CA PRO A 196 -13.39 -2.66 0.64
C PRO A 196 -13.56 -3.82 1.66
N GLY A 197 -12.70 -3.87 2.69
CA GLY A 197 -12.77 -4.89 3.75
C GLY A 197 -13.63 -4.50 4.95
N CYS A 198 -14.32 -3.35 4.94
CA CYS A 198 -15.05 -2.88 6.10
C CYS A 198 -16.37 -3.63 6.31
N ALA A 199 -16.54 -4.23 7.51
CA ALA A 199 -17.76 -4.92 7.91
C ALA A 199 -19.04 -4.04 7.90
N HIS A 200 -18.90 -2.71 7.94
CA HIS A 200 -20.04 -1.78 7.86
C HIS A 200 -20.53 -1.52 6.43
N ARG A 201 -19.80 -1.96 5.41
CA ARG A 201 -20.08 -1.61 4.00
C ARG A 201 -20.95 -2.67 3.32
N ARG A 202 -20.46 -3.92 3.24
CA ARG A 202 -21.08 -5.03 2.51
C ARG A 202 -20.73 -6.35 3.20
N PRO A 203 -21.56 -7.40 3.06
CA PRO A 203 -21.24 -8.72 3.58
C PRO A 203 -20.11 -9.42 2.81
N GLU A 204 -19.90 -9.08 1.54
CA GLU A 204 -18.86 -9.66 0.70
C GLU A 204 -17.62 -8.74 0.65
N PRO A 205 -16.42 -9.27 0.96
CA PRO A 205 -15.17 -8.52 0.92
C PRO A 205 -14.62 -8.41 -0.51
N GLY A 206 -14.01 -7.26 -0.83
CA GLY A 206 -13.35 -7.05 -2.12
C GLY A 206 -13.72 -5.73 -2.77
N VAL A 207 -13.09 -5.46 -3.92
CA VAL A 207 -13.36 -4.27 -4.73
C VAL A 207 -14.43 -4.59 -5.75
N GLY A 208 -15.50 -3.79 -5.79
CA GLY A 208 -16.55 -3.90 -6.79
C GLY A 208 -16.55 -2.71 -7.76
N ARG A 209 -17.29 -2.81 -8.86
CA ARG A 209 -17.42 -1.76 -9.90
C ARG A 209 -17.95 -0.42 -9.37
N TYR A 210 -18.63 -0.45 -8.24
CA TYR A 210 -19.18 0.72 -7.57
C TYR A 210 -18.21 1.34 -6.55
N ASP A 211 -17.04 0.74 -6.34
CA ASP A 211 -15.96 1.42 -5.65
C ASP A 211 -15.39 2.55 -6.51
N GLU A 212 -14.95 3.59 -5.83
CA GLU A 212 -14.11 4.63 -6.41
C GLU A 212 -12.66 4.18 -6.31
N MET A 213 -11.93 4.35 -7.41
CA MET A 213 -10.48 4.21 -7.46
C MET A 213 -9.91 5.61 -7.65
N VAL A 214 -9.10 6.03 -6.68
CA VAL A 214 -8.37 7.30 -6.69
C VAL A 214 -6.91 7.01 -6.38
N THR A 215 -6.04 7.94 -6.70
CA THR A 215 -4.64 7.90 -6.28
C THR A 215 -4.47 8.50 -4.87
N ILE A 216 -3.36 8.21 -4.19
CA ILE A 216 -3.07 8.82 -2.88
C ILE A 216 -2.95 10.34 -2.97
N GLU A 217 -2.40 10.86 -4.06
CA GLU A 217 -2.32 12.31 -4.28
C GLU A 217 -3.71 12.94 -4.38
N GLU A 218 -4.62 12.35 -5.16
CA GLU A 218 -6.01 12.81 -5.26
C GLU A 218 -6.75 12.70 -3.93
N LEU A 219 -6.57 11.60 -3.21
CA LEU A 219 -7.19 11.39 -1.89
C LEU A 219 -6.73 12.45 -0.88
N MET A 220 -5.43 12.74 -0.84
CA MET A 220 -4.86 13.79 0.03
C MET A 220 -5.35 15.19 -0.34
N GLY A 221 -5.58 15.46 -1.62
CA GLY A 221 -6.11 16.74 -2.10
C GLY A 221 -7.60 16.93 -1.82
N ASN A 222 -8.32 15.90 -1.41
CA ASN A 222 -9.76 15.93 -1.29
C ASN A 222 -10.26 16.35 0.10
N GLN A 223 -10.76 17.58 0.20
CA GLN A 223 -11.32 18.12 1.45
C GLN A 223 -12.71 17.55 1.80
N GLY A 224 -13.40 16.92 0.85
CA GLY A 224 -14.70 16.30 1.07
C GLY A 224 -14.63 14.87 1.63
N PHE A 225 -13.44 14.25 1.66
CA PHE A 225 -13.30 12.88 2.12
C PHE A 225 -13.62 12.73 3.62
N ASP A 226 -14.67 11.98 3.95
CA ASP A 226 -15.10 11.69 5.34
C ASP A 226 -14.89 10.20 5.67
N PRO A 227 -13.74 9.80 6.24
CA PRO A 227 -13.44 8.40 6.48
C PRO A 227 -14.18 7.79 7.68
N CYS A 228 -14.56 6.53 7.54
CA CYS A 228 -14.99 5.71 8.66
C CYS A 228 -13.87 5.55 9.70
N SER A 229 -14.15 5.89 10.96
CA SER A 229 -13.17 5.81 12.06
C SER A 229 -12.66 4.42 12.39
N LYS A 230 -13.28 3.35 11.86
CA LYS A 230 -12.88 1.96 12.10
C LYS A 230 -11.98 1.38 11.01
N CYS A 231 -12.16 1.83 9.77
CA CYS A 231 -11.43 1.27 8.62
C CYS A 231 -10.67 2.34 7.83
N GLY A 232 -10.61 3.57 8.36
CA GLY A 232 -9.97 4.73 7.73
C GLY A 232 -10.54 5.15 6.37
N GLY A 233 -11.58 4.48 5.88
CA GLY A 233 -12.34 4.84 4.70
C GLY A 233 -11.76 4.41 3.35
N TYR A 234 -10.58 3.80 3.30
CA TYR A 234 -10.00 3.29 2.06
C TYR A 234 -9.04 2.12 2.32
N ALA A 235 -8.75 1.35 1.28
CA ALA A 235 -7.64 0.39 1.25
C ALA A 235 -6.72 0.72 0.07
N VAL A 236 -5.42 0.58 0.25
CA VAL A 236 -4.46 0.82 -0.84
C VAL A 236 -4.08 -0.47 -1.52
N ARG A 237 -3.80 -0.40 -2.81
CA ARG A 237 -3.03 -1.46 -3.47
C ARG A 237 -1.71 -1.62 -2.74
N ARG A 238 -1.34 -2.86 -2.43
CA ARG A 238 -0.11 -3.14 -1.69
C ARG A 238 1.12 -2.55 -2.38
N LEU A 239 2.01 -2.01 -1.57
CA LEU A 239 3.16 -1.24 -2.02
C LEU A 239 4.26 -2.15 -2.57
N THR A 240 4.97 -1.67 -3.58
CA THR A 240 6.23 -2.28 -4.04
C THR A 240 7.35 -2.02 -3.03
N ASP A 241 8.45 -2.77 -3.14
CA ASP A 241 9.61 -2.59 -2.24
C ASP A 241 10.18 -1.17 -2.30
N ALA A 242 10.24 -0.58 -3.50
CA ALA A 242 10.67 0.81 -3.67
C ALA A 242 9.73 1.81 -2.99
N GLN A 243 8.42 1.57 -3.04
CA GLN A 243 7.42 2.39 -2.36
C GLN A 243 7.49 2.24 -0.83
N VAL A 244 7.71 1.03 -0.32
CA VAL A 244 7.91 0.80 1.12
C VAL A 244 9.19 1.46 1.62
N ALA A 245 10.29 1.34 0.86
CA ALA A 245 11.56 1.98 1.17
C ALA A 245 11.41 3.52 1.23
N TYR A 246 10.72 4.10 0.24
CA TYR A 246 10.41 5.52 0.24
C TYR A 246 9.51 5.93 1.42
N TYR A 247 8.44 5.18 1.67
CA TYR A 247 7.54 5.42 2.80
C TYR A 247 8.30 5.47 4.12
N ARG A 248 9.18 4.49 4.37
CA ARG A 248 10.06 4.47 5.54
C ARG A 248 10.98 5.68 5.60
N ALA A 249 11.68 5.99 4.51
CA ALA A 249 12.57 7.14 4.43
C ALA A 249 11.83 8.45 4.77
N ALA A 250 10.63 8.65 4.22
CA ALA A 250 9.82 9.84 4.50
C ALA A 250 9.42 9.94 5.98
N HIS A 251 9.07 8.83 6.61
CA HIS A 251 8.78 8.81 8.04
C HIS A 251 10.01 9.05 8.93
N ARG A 252 11.18 8.51 8.55
CA ARG A 252 12.45 8.79 9.23
C ARG A 252 12.81 10.28 9.15
N LEU A 253 12.73 10.89 7.97
CA LEU A 253 12.95 12.33 7.80
C LEU A 253 11.91 13.16 8.58
N HIS A 254 10.66 12.72 8.62
CA HIS A 254 9.62 13.38 9.42
C HIS A 254 9.89 13.27 10.92
N ALA A 255 10.42 12.15 11.42
CA ALA A 255 10.84 12.01 12.81
C ALA A 255 11.95 13.00 13.18
N VAL A 256 12.96 13.18 12.31
CA VAL A 256 13.99 14.22 12.48
C VAL A 256 13.37 15.62 12.49
N ALA A 257 12.46 15.91 11.55
CA ALA A 257 11.78 17.20 11.50
C ALA A 257 10.98 17.51 12.77
N ARG A 258 10.29 16.50 13.35
CA ARG A 258 9.57 16.64 14.61
C ARG A 258 10.50 16.84 15.80
N LEU A 259 11.64 16.15 15.82
CA LEU A 259 12.66 16.34 16.86
C LEU A 259 13.11 17.80 16.90
N VAL A 260 13.49 18.36 15.75
CA VAL A 260 13.90 19.76 15.61
C VAL A 260 12.75 20.72 15.94
N GLY A 261 11.54 20.47 15.43
CA GLY A 261 10.37 21.30 15.74
C GLY A 261 9.96 21.32 17.22
N SER A 262 10.30 20.29 17.99
CA SER A 262 9.96 20.17 19.43
C SER A 262 10.90 20.96 20.37
N LEU A 263 12.01 21.49 19.85
CA LEU A 263 13.04 22.20 20.60
C LEU A 263 12.59 23.37 21.46
N PRO A 264 11.66 24.26 21.04
CA PRO A 264 11.22 25.37 21.88
C PRO A 264 10.61 24.95 23.23
N ARG A 265 10.29 23.66 23.40
CA ARG A 265 9.73 23.08 24.64
C ARG A 265 10.71 22.17 25.40
N ARG A 266 11.77 21.65 24.76
CA ARG A 266 12.84 20.89 25.41
C ARG A 266 13.98 21.84 25.74
N ARG A 267 14.45 21.88 26.99
CA ARG A 267 15.46 22.85 27.43
C ARG A 267 16.76 22.79 26.61
N THR A 268 17.06 21.64 26.00
CA THR A 268 18.10 21.43 24.97
C THR A 268 17.93 20.00 24.41
N LEU A 269 18.40 19.75 23.19
CA LEU A 269 18.66 18.38 22.73
C LEU A 269 20.01 17.92 23.28
N SER A 270 20.16 16.62 23.56
CA SER A 270 21.47 16.07 23.90
C SER A 270 22.39 16.09 22.67
N SER A 271 23.72 16.19 22.88
CA SER A 271 24.69 16.10 21.78
C SER A 271 24.58 14.76 21.03
N GLU A 272 24.22 13.69 21.74
CA GLU A 272 23.97 12.36 21.16
C GLU A 272 22.74 12.36 20.24
N ASP A 273 21.63 13.00 20.64
CA ASP A 273 20.44 13.15 19.80
C ASP A 273 20.74 13.93 18.52
N VAL A 274 21.52 15.00 18.63
CA VAL A 274 21.91 15.84 17.49
C VAL A 274 22.82 15.06 16.54
N THR A 275 23.81 14.35 17.07
CA THR A 275 24.74 13.54 16.26
C THR A 275 24.00 12.42 15.53
N ARG A 276 23.10 11.71 16.24
CA ARG A 276 22.25 10.67 15.65
C ARG A 276 21.34 11.23 14.55
N ALA A 277 20.72 12.39 14.77
CA ALA A 277 19.86 13.02 13.76
C ALA A 277 20.65 13.50 12.54
N LEU A 278 21.90 13.94 12.70
CA LEU A 278 22.78 14.30 11.59
C LEU A 278 23.19 13.06 10.77
N HIS A 279 23.60 11.97 11.43
CA HIS A 279 23.91 10.70 10.75
C HIS A 279 22.70 10.19 9.95
N GLU A 280 21.51 10.27 10.56
CA GLU A 280 20.26 9.89 9.93
C GLU A 280 19.99 10.71 8.64
N LEU A 281 20.24 12.02 8.65
CA LEU A 281 20.11 12.86 7.46
C LEU A 281 21.14 12.52 6.36
N ASP A 282 22.37 12.20 6.75
CA ASP A 282 23.42 11.81 5.82
C ASP A 282 23.06 10.48 5.13
N ASP A 283 22.60 9.49 5.89
CA ASP A 283 22.12 8.20 5.37
C ASP A 283 20.94 8.39 4.40
N LEU A 284 19.95 9.20 4.77
CA LEU A 284 18.78 9.46 3.93
C LEU A 284 19.13 10.17 2.62
N ASN A 285 20.13 11.05 2.62
CA ASN A 285 20.62 11.71 1.42
C ASN A 285 21.46 10.76 0.54
N ALA A 286 22.26 9.88 1.14
CA ALA A 286 23.07 8.90 0.41
C ALA A 286 22.22 7.83 -0.27
N CYS A 287 21.14 7.39 0.38
CA CYS A 287 20.25 6.34 -0.10
C CYS A 287 19.09 6.85 -0.99
N THR A 288 19.16 8.09 -1.48
CA THR A 288 18.09 8.63 -2.32
C THR A 288 18.07 7.95 -3.70
N ASP A 289 17.03 7.17 -3.97
CA ASP A 289 16.82 6.50 -5.25
C ASP A 289 16.14 7.45 -6.25
N ALA A 290 16.63 7.51 -7.50
CA ALA A 290 15.97 8.23 -8.57
C ALA A 290 14.54 7.72 -8.83
N ALA A 291 14.28 6.44 -8.53
CA ALA A 291 12.97 5.84 -8.63
C ALA A 291 11.95 6.49 -7.68
N TRP A 292 12.37 7.07 -6.54
CA TRP A 292 11.45 7.63 -5.53
C TRP A 292 10.74 8.90 -5.96
N PHE A 293 11.27 9.62 -6.94
CA PHE A 293 10.76 10.92 -7.36
C PHE A 293 10.43 10.90 -8.85
N PRO A 294 9.15 10.73 -9.22
CA PRO A 294 8.71 10.85 -10.61
C PRO A 294 9.08 12.19 -11.26
N ALA A 295 9.19 13.26 -10.47
CA ALA A 295 9.52 14.61 -10.91
C ALA A 295 10.76 15.16 -10.20
N ARG A 296 11.58 15.94 -10.92
CA ARG A 296 12.82 16.54 -10.38
C ARG A 296 12.54 17.52 -9.24
N GLU A 297 11.42 18.23 -9.31
CA GLU A 297 10.97 19.20 -8.31
C GLU A 297 10.80 18.54 -6.94
N GLN A 298 10.23 17.34 -6.90
CA GLN A 298 10.06 16.56 -5.67
C GLN A 298 11.41 16.17 -5.07
N ALA A 299 12.35 15.70 -5.89
CA ALA A 299 13.72 15.43 -5.45
C ALA A 299 14.43 16.69 -4.91
N HIS A 300 14.20 17.86 -5.53
CA HIS A 300 14.70 19.13 -5.01
C HIS A 300 14.05 19.54 -3.69
N GLN A 301 12.74 19.34 -3.54
CA GLN A 301 12.00 19.60 -2.30
C GLN A 301 12.53 18.73 -1.16
N TRP A 302 12.74 17.44 -1.39
CA TRP A 302 13.34 16.51 -0.44
C TRP A 302 14.72 17.00 0.04
N ARG A 303 15.64 17.23 -0.90
CA ARG A 303 17.01 17.68 -0.59
C ARG A 303 17.04 19.01 0.15
N ARG A 304 16.16 19.95 -0.25
CA ARG A 304 16.02 21.23 0.45
C ARG A 304 15.62 21.01 1.89
N ARG A 305 14.57 20.20 2.14
CA ARG A 305 14.08 19.95 3.49
C ARG A 305 15.12 19.25 4.36
N ALA A 306 15.79 18.23 3.84
CA ALA A 306 16.88 17.54 4.56
C ALA A 306 18.04 18.51 4.86
N GLY A 307 18.45 19.34 3.89
CA GLY A 307 19.50 20.32 4.06
C GLY A 307 19.14 21.42 5.07
N ASP A 308 17.89 21.87 5.10
CA ASP A 308 17.41 22.87 6.08
C ASP A 308 17.50 22.31 7.50
N LEU A 309 17.02 21.07 7.71
CA LEU A 309 17.11 20.37 9.00
C LEU A 309 18.57 20.15 9.43
N GLY A 310 19.44 19.77 8.50
CA GLY A 310 20.87 19.60 8.78
C GLY A 310 21.52 20.89 9.26
N ARG A 311 21.23 22.03 8.62
CA ARG A 311 21.73 23.34 9.06
C ARG A 311 21.20 23.76 10.42
N GLU A 312 19.95 23.44 10.74
CA GLU A 312 19.37 23.70 12.07
C GLU A 312 20.05 22.84 13.15
N LEU A 313 20.23 21.55 12.90
CA LEU A 313 20.94 20.63 13.82
C LEU A 313 22.40 21.02 14.04
N GLN A 314 23.11 21.44 12.99
CA GLN A 314 24.50 21.91 13.10
C GLN A 314 24.63 23.16 13.99
N LYS A 315 23.70 24.13 13.86
CA LYS A 315 23.68 25.31 14.74
C LYS A 315 23.49 24.89 16.20
N LEU A 316 22.55 23.98 16.46
CA LEU A 316 22.29 23.47 17.81
C LEU A 316 23.48 22.72 18.40
N ASN A 317 24.24 22.00 17.56
CA ASN A 317 25.46 21.34 17.99
C ASN A 317 26.57 22.34 18.35
N ALA A 318 26.69 23.44 17.60
CA ALA A 318 27.67 24.48 17.84
C ALA A 318 27.35 25.36 19.07
N ASP A 319 26.06 25.55 19.37
CA ASP A 319 25.57 26.34 20.50
C ASP A 319 25.48 25.54 21.81
N ALA A 320 25.78 24.23 21.79
CA ALA A 320 25.82 23.41 23.00
C ALA A 320 27.05 23.82 23.85
N PRO A 321 26.86 24.25 25.13
CA PRO A 321 27.98 24.62 25.97
C PRO A 321 28.89 23.41 26.16
N GLY A 322 30.17 23.59 25.85
CA GLY A 322 31.21 22.58 26.09
C GLY A 322 31.15 22.14 27.54
N THR A 323 31.01 20.83 27.74
CA THR A 323 31.14 20.14 29.03
C THR A 323 32.48 20.44 29.68
#